data_AF-A0A0L8C2R9-F1
#
_entry.id   AF-A0A0L8C2R9-F1
#
_cell.length_a   1.000
_cell.length_b   1.000
_cell.length_c   1.000
_cell.angle_alpha   90.00
_cell.angle_beta   90.00
_cell.angle_gamma   90.00
#
_symmetry.space_group_name_H-M   'P 1'
#
loop_
_entity.id
_entity.type
_entity.pdbx_description
1 polymer ?
#
loop_
_entity_poly.entity_id
_entity_poly.type
_entity_poly.pdbx_seq_one_letter_code
_entity_poly.pdbx_strand_id
1 'polypeptide(L)'
;MQRKLVAIMVADFVGSTAAMEAHEEEAVECVSACLRAVGDTVARHDGRVFNTAGDAVLAEFTSPVNALRAAMEARSSLATIPDATPNDMRFGLHLADVLAVGDDLRGNGVNLAARLQSSATAGEIEVSEALYEQVGRVSPCAFEEIGERRFKGVTEPMRVYRVGTTVDRHRFLSAPTREAPPASMRPNSVIVTPFVALAAGQEDQSFLTEGLTDDLTLELGRLKGLFVSSRSASVVLSIRDPVEVGRALGVRYVVSGSVRKLGGLVRLDVSLCETAHGHLVWSDRIERPFEELLAVIDEVTARIAATVAGRIEQAELVAARLKRPENMSAYEYYLLGLDHHRLIGVADRHIGEAMRWFKRSMDADPTFGRPVAMHVCAWSNLPDFDLSAGERQVAHALDLDPTDPDSHRIMGAIKCMEGDFVASRHHHERAIELAPNDAYIAGRCAAFYTYVNEAERALELLDRAEMLDPFLPVWIVEERVAALYVLGRHDELFAVARALPYQTRRTLIYRIAARMARGDVDRARQLVAQIQALDPKLSAGYVRTQEFFKDRAITETLVNSVHAAGLPLV
;
A
#
# COMPACT_ATOMS: atom_id res chain seq x y z
N MET A 1 -37.63 -7.09 -9.99
CA MET A 1 -36.35 -7.34 -10.69
C MET A 1 -35.59 -6.03 -10.73
N GLN A 2 -34.39 -6.01 -10.19
CA GLN A 2 -33.55 -4.80 -10.09
C GLN A 2 -32.15 -5.14 -10.58
N ARG A 3 -31.56 -4.26 -11.39
CA ARG A 3 -30.16 -4.37 -11.80
C ARG A 3 -29.26 -3.73 -10.75
N LYS A 4 -28.11 -4.34 -10.49
CA LYS A 4 -27.09 -3.80 -9.60
C LYS A 4 -25.70 -4.30 -9.99
N LEU A 5 -24.71 -3.42 -9.87
CA LEU A 5 -23.30 -3.76 -9.97
C LEU A 5 -22.83 -4.37 -8.65
N VAL A 6 -22.31 -5.59 -8.69
CA VAL A 6 -21.80 -6.30 -7.51
C VAL A 6 -20.54 -7.08 -7.85
N ALA A 7 -19.69 -7.28 -6.85
CA ALA A 7 -18.63 -8.28 -6.92
C ALA A 7 -19.22 -9.65 -6.58
N ILE A 8 -18.96 -10.63 -7.43
CA ILE A 8 -19.46 -12.00 -7.32
C ILE A 8 -18.25 -12.87 -7.00
N MET A 9 -18.37 -13.68 -5.95
CA MET A 9 -17.42 -14.72 -5.60
C MET A 9 -18.07 -16.08 -5.84
N VAL A 10 -17.38 -16.96 -6.56
CA VAL A 10 -17.72 -18.38 -6.66
C VAL A 10 -16.57 -19.18 -6.06
N ALA A 11 -16.90 -20.03 -5.09
CA ALA A 11 -15.96 -20.91 -4.41
C ALA A 11 -16.46 -22.35 -4.56
N ASP A 12 -15.59 -23.28 -4.91
CA ASP A 12 -15.96 -24.64 -5.31
C ASP A 12 -14.97 -25.66 -4.74
N PHE A 13 -15.48 -26.75 -4.19
CA PHE A 13 -14.64 -27.83 -3.67
C PHE A 13 -14.08 -28.67 -4.82
N VAL A 14 -12.78 -28.94 -4.80
CA VAL A 14 -12.09 -29.66 -5.87
C VAL A 14 -12.31 -31.16 -5.70
N GLY A 15 -12.90 -31.83 -6.70
CA GLY A 15 -12.93 -33.29 -6.77
C GLY A 15 -13.90 -33.97 -5.80
N SER A 16 -14.97 -33.28 -5.38
CA SER A 16 -16.00 -33.80 -4.47
C SER A 16 -16.51 -35.19 -4.86
N THR A 17 -16.77 -35.43 -6.16
CA THR A 17 -17.25 -36.72 -6.68
C THR A 17 -16.27 -37.86 -6.42
N ALA A 18 -14.96 -37.63 -6.53
CA ALA A 18 -13.94 -38.65 -6.30
C ALA A 18 -13.71 -38.91 -4.79
N ALA A 19 -13.84 -37.88 -3.95
CA ALA A 19 -13.76 -38.04 -2.49
C ALA A 19 -14.93 -38.85 -1.93
N MET A 20 -16.14 -38.65 -2.47
CA MET A 20 -17.36 -39.38 -2.09
C MET A 20 -17.30 -40.88 -2.44
N GLU A 21 -16.53 -41.27 -3.46
CA GLU A 21 -16.35 -42.68 -3.86
C GLU A 21 -15.43 -43.49 -2.92
N ALA A 22 -14.58 -42.81 -2.13
CA ALA A 22 -13.59 -43.47 -1.25
C ALA A 22 -14.05 -43.60 0.21
N HIS A 23 -14.59 -42.54 0.81
CA HIS A 23 -15.05 -42.48 2.20
C HIS A 23 -16.22 -41.47 2.33
N GLU A 24 -17.45 -41.94 2.06
CA GLU A 24 -18.62 -41.07 1.83
C GLU A 24 -18.96 -40.15 3.03
N GLU A 25 -19.00 -40.66 4.26
CA GLU A 25 -19.38 -39.86 5.45
C GLU A 25 -18.31 -38.80 5.80
N GLU A 26 -17.04 -39.19 5.84
CA GLU A 26 -15.91 -38.30 6.17
C GLU A 26 -15.72 -37.20 5.10
N ALA A 27 -15.88 -37.54 3.82
CA ALA A 27 -15.82 -36.58 2.72
C ALA A 27 -16.95 -35.54 2.79
N VAL A 28 -18.17 -35.96 3.11
CA VAL A 28 -19.33 -35.04 3.24
C VAL A 28 -19.14 -34.08 4.42
N GLU A 29 -18.59 -34.55 5.55
CA GLU A 29 -18.30 -33.70 6.69
C GLU A 29 -17.23 -32.65 6.39
N CYS A 30 -16.13 -33.06 5.73
CA CYS A 30 -15.06 -32.16 5.32
C CYS A 30 -15.55 -31.10 4.34
N VAL A 31 -16.25 -31.49 3.26
CA VAL A 31 -16.84 -30.56 2.28
C VAL A 31 -17.78 -29.59 2.99
N SER A 32 -18.66 -30.08 3.86
CA SER A 32 -19.60 -29.23 4.61
C SER A 32 -18.90 -28.27 5.57
N ALA A 33 -17.77 -28.66 6.18
CA ALA A 33 -16.95 -27.78 7.00
C ALA A 33 -16.30 -26.67 6.16
N CYS A 34 -15.74 -27.01 4.99
CA CYS A 34 -15.15 -26.04 4.05
C CYS A 34 -16.18 -25.02 3.56
N LEU A 35 -17.35 -25.47 3.10
CA LEU A 35 -18.41 -24.58 2.61
C LEU A 35 -18.94 -23.65 3.73
N ARG A 36 -19.06 -24.16 4.97
CA ARG A 36 -19.42 -23.33 6.14
C ARG A 36 -18.35 -22.29 6.43
N ALA A 37 -17.07 -22.66 6.44
CA ALA A 37 -15.99 -21.71 6.66
C ALA A 37 -15.97 -20.58 5.62
N VAL A 38 -16.24 -20.90 4.35
CA VAL A 38 -16.41 -19.91 3.28
C VAL A 38 -17.65 -19.03 3.52
N GLY A 39 -18.79 -19.61 3.91
CA GLY A 39 -19.99 -18.84 4.26
C GLY A 39 -19.75 -17.87 5.42
N ASP A 40 -19.03 -18.31 6.44
CA ASP A 40 -18.68 -17.49 7.62
C ASP A 40 -17.72 -16.35 7.26
N THR A 41 -16.77 -16.54 6.34
CA THR A 41 -15.93 -15.43 5.86
C THR A 41 -16.72 -14.45 5.01
N VAL A 42 -17.61 -14.94 4.13
CA VAL A 42 -18.51 -14.09 3.35
C VAL A 42 -19.30 -13.15 4.26
N ALA A 43 -19.94 -13.70 5.30
CA ALA A 43 -20.74 -12.91 6.24
C ALA A 43 -19.90 -11.88 7.03
N ARG A 44 -18.68 -12.26 7.45
CA ARG A 44 -17.77 -11.36 8.20
C ARG A 44 -17.24 -10.18 7.39
N HIS A 45 -17.25 -10.28 6.06
CA HIS A 45 -16.83 -9.21 5.15
C HIS A 45 -18.03 -8.53 4.46
N ASP A 46 -19.18 -8.47 5.11
CA ASP A 46 -20.40 -7.81 4.60
C ASP A 46 -20.88 -8.36 3.24
N GLY A 47 -20.61 -9.65 2.98
CA GLY A 47 -21.09 -10.37 1.83
C GLY A 47 -22.36 -11.17 2.13
N ARG A 48 -23.04 -11.60 1.07
CA ARG A 48 -24.23 -12.45 1.16
C ARG A 48 -24.08 -13.67 0.25
N VAL A 49 -24.17 -14.87 0.83
CA VAL A 49 -24.37 -16.10 0.06
C VAL A 49 -25.78 -16.08 -0.51
N PHE A 50 -25.91 -16.04 -1.84
CA PHE A 50 -27.21 -15.98 -2.51
C PHE A 50 -27.61 -17.32 -3.13
N ASN A 51 -26.65 -18.23 -3.30
CA ASN A 51 -26.90 -19.56 -3.84
C ASN A 51 -25.81 -20.55 -3.40
N THR A 52 -26.17 -21.81 -3.26
CA THR A 52 -25.26 -22.94 -3.07
C THR A 52 -25.60 -24.01 -4.08
N ALA A 53 -24.63 -24.42 -4.90
CA ALA A 53 -24.84 -25.39 -5.97
C ALA A 53 -23.98 -26.63 -5.70
N GLY A 54 -24.52 -27.58 -4.94
CA GLY A 54 -23.79 -28.79 -4.53
C GLY A 54 -22.60 -28.43 -3.63
N ASP A 55 -21.42 -28.55 -4.18
CA ASP A 55 -20.10 -28.30 -3.59
C ASP A 55 -19.56 -26.89 -3.82
N ALA A 56 -20.42 -25.97 -4.30
CA ALA A 56 -20.07 -24.58 -4.54
C ALA A 56 -20.88 -23.57 -3.70
N VAL A 57 -20.21 -22.50 -3.27
CA VAL A 57 -20.79 -21.30 -2.66
C VAL A 57 -20.75 -20.15 -3.67
N LEU A 58 -21.90 -19.51 -3.90
CA LEU A 58 -22.00 -18.29 -4.68
C LEU A 58 -22.41 -17.13 -3.77
N ALA A 59 -21.56 -16.11 -3.72
CA ALA A 59 -21.73 -14.95 -2.86
C ALA A 59 -21.63 -13.64 -3.63
N GLU A 60 -22.32 -12.62 -3.12
CA GLU A 60 -22.23 -11.24 -3.61
C GLU A 60 -21.72 -10.28 -2.55
N PHE A 61 -21.04 -9.23 -3.02
CA PHE A 61 -20.52 -8.14 -2.21
C PHE A 61 -20.79 -6.81 -2.92
N THR A 62 -21.16 -5.80 -2.13
CA THR A 62 -21.21 -4.41 -2.60
C THR A 62 -19.81 -3.81 -2.77
N SER A 63 -18.83 -4.32 -2.03
CA SER A 63 -17.42 -3.92 -2.08
C SER A 63 -16.56 -5.01 -2.75
N PRO A 64 -15.91 -4.73 -3.90
CA PRO A 64 -14.95 -5.64 -4.52
C PRO A 64 -13.77 -6.01 -3.60
N VAL A 65 -13.34 -5.07 -2.75
CA VAL A 65 -12.28 -5.28 -1.76
C VAL A 65 -12.70 -6.31 -0.72
N ASN A 66 -13.94 -6.23 -0.24
CA ASN A 66 -14.47 -7.19 0.72
C ASN A 66 -14.60 -8.59 0.11
N ALA A 67 -15.03 -8.68 -1.15
CA ALA A 67 -15.08 -9.96 -1.87
C ALA A 67 -13.70 -10.64 -1.89
N LEU A 68 -12.66 -9.87 -2.23
CA LEU A 68 -11.29 -10.37 -2.28
C LEU A 68 -10.77 -10.77 -0.89
N ARG A 69 -11.01 -9.95 0.14
CA ARG A 69 -10.65 -10.28 1.53
C ARG A 69 -11.33 -11.55 2.01
N ALA A 70 -12.62 -11.71 1.71
CA ALA A 70 -13.38 -12.91 2.07
C ALA A 70 -12.80 -14.17 1.40
N ALA A 71 -12.42 -14.09 0.12
CA ALA A 71 -11.80 -15.20 -0.60
C ALA A 71 -10.42 -15.56 -0.04
N MET A 72 -9.57 -14.57 0.24
CA MET A 72 -8.25 -14.79 0.85
C MET A 72 -8.35 -15.40 2.24
N GLU A 73 -9.26 -14.90 3.07
CA GLU A 73 -9.48 -15.43 4.40
C GLU A 73 -10.12 -16.82 4.36
N ALA A 74 -11.04 -17.08 3.42
CA ALA A 74 -11.60 -18.41 3.19
C ALA A 74 -10.48 -19.40 2.91
N ARG A 75 -9.64 -19.12 1.90
CA ARG A 75 -8.47 -19.94 1.54
C ARG A 75 -7.57 -20.22 2.75
N SER A 76 -7.28 -19.19 3.55
CA SER A 76 -6.44 -19.34 4.74
C SER A 76 -7.09 -20.17 5.84
N SER A 77 -8.41 -20.10 6.00
CA SER A 77 -9.15 -20.78 7.07
C SER A 77 -9.27 -22.29 6.83
N LEU A 78 -9.19 -22.74 5.57
CA LEU A 78 -9.24 -24.16 5.22
C LEU A 78 -8.14 -24.98 5.90
N ALA A 79 -6.95 -24.41 6.07
CA ALA A 79 -5.83 -25.07 6.76
C ALA A 79 -6.10 -25.36 8.26
N THR A 80 -7.19 -24.84 8.82
CA THR A 80 -7.60 -25.09 10.21
C THR A 80 -8.66 -26.18 10.34
N ILE A 81 -9.19 -26.66 9.20
CA ILE A 81 -10.21 -27.70 9.15
C ILE A 81 -9.51 -29.06 9.06
N PRO A 82 -9.88 -30.05 9.89
CA PRO A 82 -9.34 -31.41 9.80
C PRO A 82 -9.52 -31.98 8.38
N ASP A 83 -8.48 -32.64 7.89
CA ASP A 83 -8.44 -33.32 6.58
C ASP A 83 -8.70 -32.41 5.36
N ALA A 84 -8.69 -31.09 5.56
CA ALA A 84 -8.76 -30.11 4.49
C ALA A 84 -7.44 -29.36 4.33
N THR A 85 -7.21 -28.92 3.11
CA THR A 85 -6.10 -28.09 2.69
C THR A 85 -6.62 -26.91 1.89
N PRO A 86 -5.85 -25.82 1.77
CA PRO A 86 -6.20 -24.74 0.86
C PRO A 86 -6.49 -25.21 -0.58
N ASN A 87 -5.86 -26.31 -1.03
CA ASN A 87 -6.01 -26.85 -2.37
C ASN A 87 -7.35 -27.54 -2.63
N ASP A 88 -8.10 -27.87 -1.59
CA ASP A 88 -9.41 -28.52 -1.74
C ASP A 88 -10.50 -27.55 -2.19
N MET A 89 -10.19 -26.26 -2.33
CA MET A 89 -11.09 -25.23 -2.84
C MET A 89 -10.42 -24.42 -3.93
N ARG A 90 -11.22 -23.89 -4.85
CA ARG A 90 -10.79 -22.91 -5.87
C ARG A 90 -11.81 -21.79 -5.99
N PHE A 91 -11.34 -20.60 -6.33
CA PHE A 91 -12.14 -19.38 -6.25
C PHE A 91 -12.07 -18.56 -7.55
N GLY A 92 -13.19 -17.94 -7.91
CA GLY A 92 -13.31 -17.02 -9.04
C GLY A 92 -14.09 -15.78 -8.65
N LEU A 93 -13.51 -14.59 -8.87
CA LEU A 93 -14.15 -13.32 -8.54
C LEU A 93 -14.31 -12.43 -9.77
N HIS A 94 -15.49 -11.85 -9.93
CA HIS A 94 -15.82 -10.97 -11.05
C HIS A 94 -16.75 -9.84 -10.63
N LEU A 95 -16.51 -8.63 -11.18
CA LEU A 95 -17.37 -7.47 -11.01
C LEU A 95 -18.31 -7.35 -12.20
N ALA A 96 -19.62 -7.40 -11.97
CA ALA A 96 -20.61 -7.34 -13.06
C ALA A 96 -21.95 -6.74 -12.63
N ASP A 97 -22.67 -6.19 -13.62
CA ASP A 97 -24.09 -5.86 -13.49
C ASP A 97 -24.93 -7.14 -13.59
N VAL A 98 -25.75 -7.40 -12.56
CA VAL A 98 -26.58 -8.60 -12.44
C VAL A 98 -28.04 -8.25 -12.17
N LEU A 99 -28.95 -9.19 -12.48
CA LEU A 99 -30.37 -9.08 -12.17
C LEU A 99 -30.68 -9.80 -10.86
N ALA A 100 -31.18 -9.06 -9.87
CA ALA A 100 -31.74 -9.62 -8.66
C ALA A 100 -33.16 -10.16 -8.91
N VAL A 101 -33.37 -11.44 -8.62
CA VAL A 101 -34.65 -12.16 -8.76
C VAL A 101 -34.96 -12.88 -7.44
N GLY A 102 -35.74 -12.22 -6.58
CA GLY A 102 -35.91 -12.68 -5.19
C GLY A 102 -34.57 -12.57 -4.46
N ASP A 103 -34.17 -13.65 -3.78
CA ASP A 103 -32.88 -13.73 -3.10
C ASP A 103 -31.72 -14.19 -4.00
N ASP A 104 -32.00 -14.60 -5.24
CA ASP A 104 -31.01 -15.12 -6.20
C ASP A 104 -30.53 -14.05 -7.19
N LEU A 105 -29.35 -14.28 -7.79
CA LEU A 105 -28.76 -13.40 -8.81
C LEU A 105 -28.62 -14.14 -10.13
N ARG A 106 -29.02 -13.48 -11.22
CA ARG A 106 -28.93 -14.04 -12.57
C ARG A 106 -28.28 -13.06 -13.52
N GLY A 107 -27.55 -13.62 -14.48
CA GLY A 107 -26.95 -12.84 -15.56
C GLY A 107 -25.63 -13.44 -16.04
N ASN A 108 -25.09 -12.84 -17.10
CA ASN A 108 -23.81 -13.25 -17.67
C ASN A 108 -22.66 -13.10 -16.67
N GLY A 109 -22.72 -12.11 -15.77
CA GLY A 109 -21.72 -11.89 -14.73
C GLY A 109 -21.54 -13.09 -13.78
N VAL A 110 -22.65 -13.68 -13.32
CA VAL A 110 -22.62 -14.87 -12.44
C VAL A 110 -21.99 -16.06 -13.17
N ASN A 111 -22.39 -16.28 -14.42
CA ASN A 111 -21.83 -17.35 -15.26
C ASN A 111 -20.34 -17.14 -15.56
N LEU A 112 -19.90 -15.88 -15.69
CA LEU A 112 -18.49 -15.57 -15.91
C LEU A 112 -17.66 -15.82 -14.66
N ALA A 113 -18.15 -15.42 -13.47
CA ALA A 113 -17.50 -15.71 -12.20
C ALA A 113 -17.32 -17.22 -11.97
N ALA A 114 -18.36 -18.02 -12.26
CA ALA A 114 -18.30 -19.48 -12.15
C ALA A 114 -17.28 -20.09 -13.13
N ARG A 115 -17.18 -19.58 -14.36
CA ARG A 115 -16.20 -20.06 -15.34
C ARG A 115 -14.78 -19.67 -14.98
N LEU A 116 -14.61 -18.48 -14.40
CA LEU A 116 -13.32 -18.02 -13.89
C LEU A 116 -12.85 -18.93 -12.74
N GLN A 117 -13.75 -19.25 -11.80
CA GLN A 117 -13.50 -20.24 -10.75
C GLN A 117 -13.14 -21.60 -11.35
N SER A 118 -13.90 -22.07 -12.34
CA SER A 118 -13.66 -23.38 -12.98
C SER A 118 -12.30 -23.44 -13.71
N SER A 119 -11.79 -22.30 -14.18
CA SER A 119 -10.47 -22.20 -14.81
C SER A 119 -9.32 -22.04 -13.81
N ALA A 120 -9.62 -21.72 -12.56
CA ALA A 120 -8.62 -21.61 -11.51
C ALA A 120 -8.04 -22.99 -11.15
N THR A 121 -6.74 -23.00 -10.91
CA THR A 121 -6.05 -24.15 -10.32
C THR A 121 -6.57 -24.37 -8.89
N ALA A 122 -6.55 -25.63 -8.42
CA ALA A 122 -6.84 -25.99 -7.04
C ALA A 122 -6.02 -25.12 -6.05
N GLY A 123 -6.68 -24.53 -5.05
CA GLY A 123 -6.09 -23.62 -4.07
C GLY A 123 -5.95 -22.17 -4.52
N GLU A 124 -6.18 -21.87 -5.80
CA GLU A 124 -5.98 -20.54 -6.35
C GLU A 124 -7.26 -19.70 -6.35
N ILE A 125 -7.05 -18.39 -6.33
CA ILE A 125 -8.08 -17.38 -6.49
C ILE A 125 -7.78 -16.64 -7.80
N GLU A 126 -8.68 -16.75 -8.78
CA GLU A 126 -8.58 -15.99 -10.04
C GLU A 126 -9.59 -14.83 -10.06
N VAL A 127 -9.17 -13.68 -10.58
CA VAL A 127 -9.97 -12.47 -10.70
C VAL A 127 -9.98 -11.94 -12.13
N SER A 128 -11.11 -11.39 -12.57
CA SER A 128 -11.21 -10.69 -13.85
C SER A 128 -10.49 -9.34 -13.84
N GLU A 129 -10.06 -8.85 -14.99
CA GLU A 129 -9.58 -7.47 -15.20
C GLU A 129 -10.46 -6.40 -14.54
N ALA A 130 -11.78 -6.47 -14.74
CA ALA A 130 -12.72 -5.51 -14.15
C ALA A 130 -12.72 -5.50 -12.61
N LEU A 131 -12.43 -6.64 -11.97
CA LEU A 131 -12.28 -6.69 -10.50
C LEU A 131 -10.88 -6.19 -10.11
N TYR A 132 -9.83 -6.64 -10.81
CA TYR A 132 -8.46 -6.22 -10.59
C TYR A 132 -8.30 -4.69 -10.63
N GLU A 133 -8.90 -4.01 -11.61
CA GLU A 133 -8.86 -2.55 -11.71
C GLU A 133 -9.42 -1.82 -10.48
N GLN A 134 -10.40 -2.44 -9.79
CA GLN A 134 -11.00 -1.86 -8.58
C GLN A 134 -10.20 -2.17 -7.31
N VAL A 135 -9.53 -3.32 -7.25
CA VAL A 135 -8.88 -3.80 -6.01
C VAL A 135 -7.36 -3.66 -6.02
N GLY A 136 -6.72 -3.58 -7.20
CA GLY A 136 -5.26 -3.63 -7.33
C GLY A 136 -4.54 -2.50 -6.59
N ARG A 137 -5.17 -1.33 -6.46
CA ARG A 137 -4.62 -0.20 -5.69
C ARG A 137 -4.92 -0.26 -4.19
N VAL A 138 -5.78 -1.16 -3.73
CA VAL A 138 -6.32 -1.16 -2.35
C VAL A 138 -6.34 -2.55 -1.71
N SER A 139 -5.64 -3.52 -2.31
CA SER A 139 -5.62 -4.90 -1.85
C SER A 139 -4.27 -5.31 -1.25
N PRO A 140 -4.25 -6.05 -0.13
CA PRO A 140 -3.03 -6.57 0.49
C PRO A 140 -2.35 -7.74 -0.23
N CYS A 141 -2.72 -8.05 -1.47
CA CYS A 141 -2.19 -9.20 -2.21
C CYS A 141 -1.52 -8.79 -3.51
N ALA A 142 -0.52 -9.58 -3.90
CA ALA A 142 0.06 -9.53 -5.22
C ALA A 142 -0.91 -10.12 -6.26
N PHE A 143 -0.71 -9.75 -7.52
CA PHE A 143 -1.45 -10.25 -8.66
C PHE A 143 -0.47 -10.68 -9.74
N GLU A 144 -0.62 -11.92 -10.19
CA GLU A 144 0.08 -12.46 -11.34
C GLU A 144 -0.86 -12.39 -12.54
N GLU A 145 -0.44 -11.76 -13.64
CA GLU A 145 -1.22 -11.78 -14.87
C GLU A 145 -1.07 -13.14 -15.56
N ILE A 146 -2.18 -13.87 -15.68
CA ILE A 146 -2.22 -15.18 -16.33
C ILE A 146 -2.48 -15.06 -17.85
N GLY A 147 -2.79 -13.84 -18.32
CA GLY A 147 -3.02 -13.49 -19.71
C GLY A 147 -4.51 -13.42 -20.08
N GLU A 148 -4.76 -13.30 -21.38
CA GLU A 148 -6.11 -13.21 -21.93
C GLU A 148 -6.78 -14.59 -22.06
N ARG A 149 -8.03 -14.69 -21.61
CA ARG A 149 -8.85 -15.91 -21.75
C ARG A 149 -10.18 -15.59 -22.42
N ARG A 150 -10.60 -16.47 -23.33
CA ARG A 150 -11.92 -16.38 -23.97
C ARG A 150 -12.91 -17.29 -23.24
N PHE A 151 -13.88 -16.68 -22.56
CA PHE A 151 -14.98 -17.37 -21.92
C PHE A 151 -16.21 -17.40 -22.81
N LYS A 152 -17.00 -18.48 -22.73
CA LYS A 152 -18.25 -18.62 -23.50
C LYS A 152 -19.18 -17.43 -23.26
N GLY A 153 -19.66 -16.74 -24.30
CA GLY A 153 -20.59 -15.61 -24.14
C GLY A 153 -19.94 -14.27 -23.75
N VAL A 154 -18.61 -14.17 -23.82
CA VAL A 154 -17.88 -12.90 -23.84
C VAL A 154 -17.32 -12.70 -25.26
N THR A 155 -17.55 -11.53 -25.85
CA THR A 155 -17.17 -11.23 -27.24
C THR A 155 -15.66 -11.08 -27.39
N GLU A 156 -15.04 -10.40 -26.43
CA GLU A 156 -13.60 -10.13 -26.40
C GLU A 156 -12.90 -11.01 -25.35
N PRO A 157 -11.64 -11.42 -25.58
CA PRO A 157 -10.84 -12.04 -24.53
C PRO A 157 -10.75 -11.12 -23.31
N MET A 158 -10.77 -11.70 -22.11
CA MET A 158 -10.65 -10.95 -20.86
C MET A 158 -9.32 -11.29 -20.21
N ARG A 159 -8.58 -10.28 -19.74
CA ARG A 159 -7.38 -10.51 -18.93
C ARG A 159 -7.76 -11.09 -17.57
N VAL A 160 -7.01 -12.10 -17.15
CA VAL A 160 -7.22 -12.81 -15.88
C VAL A 160 -5.98 -12.68 -15.02
N TYR A 161 -6.22 -12.42 -13.73
CA TYR A 161 -5.17 -12.28 -12.73
C TYR A 161 -5.34 -13.37 -11.66
N ARG A 162 -4.24 -14.00 -11.26
CA ARG A 162 -4.20 -14.87 -10.08
C ARG A 162 -3.79 -14.05 -8.87
N VAL A 163 -4.48 -14.25 -7.76
CA VAL A 163 -4.16 -13.61 -6.48
C VAL A 163 -3.03 -14.39 -5.82
N GLY A 164 -1.89 -13.73 -5.70
CA GLY A 164 -0.70 -14.25 -5.06
C GLY A 164 -0.72 -14.12 -3.53
N THR A 165 0.50 -14.08 -2.96
CA THR A 165 0.72 -13.92 -1.53
C THR A 165 0.46 -12.48 -1.09
N THR A 166 0.38 -12.28 0.22
CA THR A 166 0.28 -10.92 0.79
C THR A 166 1.54 -10.11 0.50
N VAL A 167 1.36 -8.86 0.07
CA VAL A 167 2.43 -7.93 -0.23
C VAL A 167 3.08 -7.43 1.06
N ASP A 168 4.42 -7.42 1.12
CA ASP A 168 5.12 -6.86 2.29
C ASP A 168 5.06 -5.33 2.28
N ARG A 169 5.03 -4.73 1.09
CA ARG A 169 5.01 -3.29 0.91
C ARG A 169 3.98 -2.93 -0.16
N HIS A 170 2.83 -2.35 0.21
CA HIS A 170 1.94 -1.62 -0.71
C HIS A 170 1.53 -0.21 -0.22
N ARG A 171 1.81 0.85 -1.00
CA ARG A 171 1.77 2.27 -0.52
C ARG A 171 0.40 2.79 -0.15
N PHE A 172 -0.61 2.36 -0.89
CA PHE A 172 -2.00 2.80 -0.69
C PHE A 172 -2.72 2.04 0.43
N LEU A 173 -2.12 0.99 0.99
CA LEU A 173 -2.71 0.25 2.10
C LEU A 173 -2.41 0.95 3.41
N SER A 174 -3.40 1.67 3.91
CA SER A 174 -3.30 2.48 5.12
C SER A 174 -3.96 1.77 6.30
N ALA A 175 -3.34 1.84 7.47
CA ALA A 175 -3.98 1.46 8.72
C ALA A 175 -4.48 2.72 9.44
N PRO A 176 -5.74 2.75 9.93
CA PRO A 176 -6.13 3.77 10.89
C PRO A 176 -5.33 3.53 12.17
N THR A 177 -4.32 4.36 12.41
CA THR A 177 -3.41 4.23 13.57
C THR A 177 -3.99 4.86 14.83
N ARG A 178 -4.97 5.74 14.66
CA ARG A 178 -5.62 6.46 15.74
C ARG A 178 -7.07 6.75 15.37
N GLU A 179 -8.02 6.50 16.26
CA GLU A 179 -9.32 7.17 16.18
C GLU A 179 -9.04 8.65 16.30
N ALA A 180 -9.33 9.44 15.25
CA ALA A 180 -9.08 10.87 15.25
C ALA A 180 -9.69 11.49 16.51
N PRO A 181 -8.89 11.91 17.52
CA PRO A 181 -9.43 12.74 18.57
C PRO A 181 -9.91 14.03 17.88
N PRO A 182 -10.84 14.80 18.47
CA PRO A 182 -11.06 16.17 18.02
C PRO A 182 -9.73 16.92 18.23
N ALA A 183 -8.89 16.91 17.20
CA ALA A 183 -7.62 17.58 17.23
C ALA A 183 -7.96 19.06 17.32
N SER A 184 -7.54 19.70 18.42
CA SER A 184 -7.57 21.15 18.53
C SER A 184 -6.97 21.71 17.25
N MET A 185 -7.74 22.50 16.51
CA MET A 185 -7.37 22.93 15.17
C MET A 185 -6.01 23.64 15.22
N ARG A 186 -5.05 23.13 14.44
CA ARG A 186 -3.71 23.70 14.40
C ARG A 186 -3.73 24.96 13.53
N PRO A 187 -3.31 26.13 14.01
CA PRO A 187 -3.52 27.39 13.28
C PRO A 187 -2.74 27.50 11.97
N ASN A 188 -1.54 26.91 11.90
CA ASN A 188 -0.67 26.93 10.71
C ASN A 188 -0.63 25.55 10.05
N SER A 189 -1.80 25.01 9.71
CA SER A 189 -1.91 23.65 9.19
C SER A 189 -2.67 23.57 7.87
N VAL A 190 -2.20 22.69 6.99
CA VAL A 190 -2.74 22.51 5.64
C VAL A 190 -2.72 21.03 5.24
N ILE A 191 -3.67 20.63 4.41
CA ILE A 191 -3.66 19.36 3.67
C ILE A 191 -3.85 19.63 2.18
N VAL A 192 -3.16 18.87 1.33
CA VAL A 192 -3.39 18.86 -0.11
C VAL A 192 -4.21 17.63 -0.45
N THR A 193 -5.47 17.80 -0.84
CA THR A 193 -6.33 16.69 -1.32
C THR A 193 -5.87 16.23 -2.70
N PRO A 194 -6.14 14.98 -3.12
CA PRO A 194 -5.71 14.51 -4.43
C PRO A 194 -6.31 15.39 -5.52
N PHE A 195 -5.45 15.90 -6.39
CA PHE A 195 -5.91 16.63 -7.56
C PHE A 195 -6.72 15.68 -8.44
N VAL A 196 -7.72 16.21 -9.13
CA VAL A 196 -8.54 15.42 -10.06
C VAL A 196 -8.21 15.76 -11.51
N ALA A 197 -8.29 14.77 -12.39
CA ALA A 197 -8.20 14.99 -13.82
C ALA A 197 -9.57 15.47 -14.34
N LEU A 198 -9.60 16.56 -15.09
CA LEU A 198 -10.81 16.97 -15.80
C LEU A 198 -10.93 16.17 -17.10
N ALA A 199 -11.98 15.36 -17.23
CA ALA A 199 -12.17 14.42 -18.33
C ALA A 199 -12.12 15.10 -19.72
N ALA A 200 -11.09 14.77 -20.51
CA ALA A 200 -11.08 14.91 -21.97
C ALA A 200 -9.99 14.02 -22.61
N GLY A 201 -10.40 12.90 -23.23
CA GLY A 201 -9.53 12.07 -24.09
C GLY A 201 -9.09 10.71 -23.50
N GLN A 202 -8.53 9.85 -24.37
CA GLN A 202 -8.12 8.46 -24.07
C GLN A 202 -6.79 8.31 -23.31
N GLU A 203 -6.09 9.39 -23.00
CA GLU A 203 -4.82 9.32 -22.25
C GLU A 203 -5.06 9.45 -20.75
N ASP A 204 -4.60 8.45 -19.99
CA ASP A 204 -4.62 8.47 -18.53
C ASP A 204 -3.64 9.55 -18.01
N GLN A 205 -4.20 10.57 -17.34
CA GLN A 205 -3.44 11.66 -16.70
C GLN A 205 -3.34 11.49 -15.17
N SER A 206 -3.67 10.30 -14.65
CA SER A 206 -3.58 9.99 -13.22
C SER A 206 -2.19 10.23 -12.63
N PHE A 207 -1.13 9.93 -13.39
CA PHE A 207 0.25 10.17 -12.98
C PHE A 207 0.51 11.66 -12.67
N LEU A 208 -0.12 12.58 -13.42
CA LEU A 208 0.07 14.02 -13.27
C LEU A 208 -0.68 14.54 -12.05
N THR A 209 -1.91 14.06 -11.82
CA THR A 209 -2.69 14.46 -10.64
C THR A 209 -2.05 13.96 -9.35
N GLU A 210 -1.58 12.71 -9.35
CA GLU A 210 -0.88 12.12 -8.22
C GLU A 210 0.47 12.80 -7.97
N GLY A 211 1.24 13.05 -9.03
CA GLY A 211 2.53 13.73 -8.96
C GLY A 211 2.42 15.15 -8.41
N LEU A 212 1.45 15.94 -8.89
CA LEU A 212 1.23 17.30 -8.41
C LEU A 212 0.80 17.34 -6.93
N THR A 213 -0.05 16.39 -6.52
CA THR A 213 -0.45 16.26 -5.12
C THR A 213 0.77 15.96 -4.23
N ASP A 214 1.65 15.08 -4.68
CA ASP A 214 2.87 14.70 -3.95
C ASP A 214 3.87 15.84 -3.86
N ASP A 215 4.16 16.51 -4.97
CA ASP A 215 5.15 17.59 -4.99
C ASP A 215 4.64 18.80 -4.17
N LEU A 216 3.36 19.16 -4.23
CA LEU A 216 2.80 20.20 -3.35
C LEU A 216 2.86 19.80 -1.87
N THR A 217 2.55 18.55 -1.54
CA THR A 217 2.62 18.04 -0.16
C THR A 217 4.06 18.07 0.36
N LEU A 218 5.01 17.66 -0.48
CA LEU A 218 6.44 17.63 -0.17
C LEU A 218 7.00 19.04 0.02
N GLU A 219 6.80 19.94 -0.96
CA GLU A 219 7.31 21.31 -0.90
C GLU A 219 6.75 22.07 0.32
N LEU A 220 5.47 21.91 0.64
CA LEU A 220 4.89 22.48 1.87
C LEU A 220 5.46 21.79 3.13
N GLY A 221 5.68 20.48 3.09
CA GLY A 221 6.18 19.68 4.22
C GLY A 221 7.62 20.01 4.63
N ARG A 222 8.40 20.60 3.72
CA ARG A 222 9.75 21.10 3.99
C ARG A 222 9.76 22.43 4.76
N LEU A 223 8.64 23.14 4.83
CA LEU A 223 8.51 24.40 5.56
C LEU A 223 8.25 24.14 7.05
N LYS A 224 9.19 24.51 7.91
CA LYS A 224 9.17 24.25 9.36
C LYS A 224 8.04 25.01 10.05
N GLY A 225 7.63 26.15 9.50
CA GLY A 225 6.53 26.96 10.01
C GLY A 225 5.12 26.37 9.76
N LEU A 226 5.02 25.30 8.98
CA LEU A 226 3.77 24.65 8.63
C LEU A 226 3.63 23.28 9.30
N PHE A 227 2.40 22.92 9.61
CA PHE A 227 2.00 21.52 9.78
C PHE A 227 1.33 21.07 8.49
N VAL A 228 1.83 20.00 7.88
CA VAL A 228 1.26 19.44 6.64
C VAL A 228 0.77 18.04 6.93
N SER A 229 -0.52 17.79 6.67
CA SER A 229 -1.06 16.44 6.76
C SER A 229 -0.59 15.62 5.57
N SER A 230 -0.37 14.32 5.77
CA SER A 230 0.19 13.47 4.73
C SER A 230 -0.73 13.19 3.53
N ARG A 231 -0.11 12.60 2.50
CA ARG A 231 -0.78 12.01 1.34
C ARG A 231 -1.79 10.92 1.72
N SER A 232 -1.45 9.98 2.61
CA SER A 232 -2.33 8.84 2.89
C SER A 232 -3.65 9.30 3.50
N ALA A 233 -3.60 10.27 4.43
CA ALA A 233 -4.78 10.93 4.97
C ALA A 233 -5.61 11.64 3.88
N SER A 234 -4.92 12.29 2.95
CA SER A 234 -5.53 12.97 1.80
C SER A 234 -6.32 12.01 0.89
N VAL A 235 -5.77 10.83 0.59
CA VAL A 235 -6.45 9.80 -0.20
C VAL A 235 -7.73 9.30 0.50
N VAL A 236 -7.64 9.00 1.80
CA VAL A 236 -8.79 8.50 2.60
C VAL A 236 -9.93 9.52 2.69
N LEU A 237 -9.60 10.82 2.69
CA LEU A 237 -10.56 11.90 2.89
C LEU A 237 -10.92 12.67 1.60
N SER A 238 -10.44 12.20 0.45
CA SER A 238 -10.51 12.88 -0.86
C SER A 238 -11.91 13.26 -1.34
N ILE A 239 -12.95 12.55 -0.88
CA ILE A 239 -14.36 12.78 -1.26
C ILE A 239 -15.15 13.59 -0.24
N ARG A 240 -14.51 14.05 0.85
CA ARG A 240 -15.21 14.71 1.96
C ARG A 240 -15.23 16.22 1.82
N ASP A 241 -16.23 16.82 2.46
CA ASP A 241 -16.32 18.27 2.60
C ASP A 241 -15.11 18.81 3.41
N PRO A 242 -14.53 19.98 3.06
CA PRO A 242 -13.39 20.55 3.78
C PRO A 242 -13.57 20.67 5.30
N VAL A 243 -14.80 20.89 5.80
CA VAL A 243 -15.08 20.94 7.24
C VAL A 243 -14.92 19.57 7.89
N GLU A 244 -15.35 18.51 7.21
CA GLU A 244 -15.15 17.14 7.68
C GLU A 244 -13.68 16.76 7.69
N VAL A 245 -12.92 17.17 6.66
CA VAL A 245 -11.46 16.98 6.60
C VAL A 245 -10.78 17.69 7.77
N GLY A 246 -11.13 18.96 8.02
CA GLY A 246 -10.61 19.72 9.15
C GLY A 246 -10.92 19.10 10.50
N ARG A 247 -12.15 18.62 10.70
CA ARG A 247 -12.55 17.93 11.94
C ARG A 247 -11.79 16.61 12.13
N ALA A 248 -11.58 15.85 11.05
CA ALA A 248 -10.90 14.56 11.10
C ALA A 248 -9.40 14.69 11.38
N LEU A 249 -8.74 15.75 10.91
CA LEU A 249 -7.28 15.88 10.99
C LEU A 249 -6.79 17.00 11.92
N GLY A 250 -7.68 17.89 12.34
CA GLY A 250 -7.33 19.13 13.05
C GLY A 250 -6.56 20.11 12.18
N VAL A 251 -6.77 20.05 10.86
CA VAL A 251 -6.15 20.98 9.90
C VAL A 251 -7.04 22.19 9.65
N ARG A 252 -6.47 23.38 9.54
CA ARG A 252 -7.21 24.65 9.34
C ARG A 252 -7.50 24.94 7.88
N TYR A 253 -6.66 24.45 6.97
CA TYR A 253 -6.82 24.70 5.55
C TYR A 253 -6.77 23.42 4.73
N VAL A 254 -7.54 23.40 3.65
CA VAL A 254 -7.57 22.35 2.63
C VAL A 254 -7.24 22.98 1.28
N VAL A 255 -6.24 22.41 0.60
CA VAL A 255 -5.91 22.72 -0.79
C VAL A 255 -6.55 21.66 -1.68
N SER A 256 -7.40 22.11 -2.60
CA SER A 256 -8.08 21.24 -3.56
C SER A 256 -7.98 21.81 -4.96
N GLY A 257 -7.96 20.95 -5.96
CA GLY A 257 -7.82 21.41 -7.34
C GLY A 257 -7.93 20.32 -8.38
N SER A 258 -7.79 20.74 -9.63
CA SER A 258 -7.76 19.87 -10.79
C SER A 258 -6.65 20.27 -11.73
N VAL A 259 -6.06 19.27 -12.39
CA VAL A 259 -5.03 19.49 -13.41
C VAL A 259 -5.43 18.83 -14.71
N ARG A 260 -5.09 19.47 -15.82
CA ARG A 260 -5.31 18.94 -17.16
C ARG A 260 -4.20 19.38 -18.09
N LYS A 261 -3.54 18.43 -18.73
CA LYS A 261 -2.58 18.65 -19.82
C LYS A 261 -3.29 18.51 -21.17
N LEU A 262 -3.12 19.49 -22.06
CA LEU A 262 -3.62 19.50 -23.43
C LEU A 262 -2.47 19.87 -24.37
N GLY A 263 -1.88 18.86 -25.00
CA GLY A 263 -0.64 19.06 -25.76
C GLY A 263 0.45 19.64 -24.87
N GLY A 264 0.98 20.81 -25.25
CA GLY A 264 1.99 21.54 -24.47
C GLY A 264 1.45 22.45 -23.36
N LEU A 265 0.12 22.56 -23.18
CA LEU A 265 -0.46 23.43 -22.16
C LEU A 265 -0.92 22.63 -20.94
N VAL A 266 -0.69 23.16 -19.75
CA VAL A 266 -1.28 22.69 -18.49
C VAL A 266 -2.25 23.73 -17.95
N ARG A 267 -3.45 23.28 -17.61
CA ARG A 267 -4.43 24.05 -16.85
C ARG A 267 -4.49 23.50 -15.44
N LEU A 268 -4.23 24.37 -14.48
CA LEU A 268 -4.31 24.10 -13.06
C LEU A 268 -5.42 24.97 -12.45
N ASP A 269 -6.46 24.34 -11.93
CA ASP A 269 -7.43 24.99 -11.05
C ASP A 269 -7.05 24.62 -9.62
N VAL A 270 -6.86 25.61 -8.74
CA VAL A 270 -6.46 25.39 -7.35
C VAL A 270 -7.25 26.30 -6.42
N SER A 271 -7.62 25.79 -5.26
CA SER A 271 -8.38 26.49 -4.24
C SER A 271 -7.83 26.21 -2.85
N LEU A 272 -7.91 27.20 -1.99
CA LEU A 272 -7.60 27.09 -0.56
C LEU A 272 -8.87 27.41 0.23
N CYS A 273 -9.35 26.44 1.00
CA CYS A 273 -10.53 26.57 1.85
C CYS A 273 -10.13 26.50 3.33
N GLU A 274 -10.76 27.32 4.15
CA GLU A 274 -10.70 27.27 5.61
C GLU A 274 -11.71 26.23 6.12
N THR A 275 -11.32 25.42 7.12
CA THR A 275 -12.08 24.23 7.52
C THR A 275 -13.00 24.40 8.72
N ALA A 276 -12.89 25.47 9.52
CA ALA A 276 -13.84 25.72 10.61
C ALA A 276 -15.26 25.93 10.07
N HIS A 277 -15.38 26.63 8.94
CA HIS A 277 -16.67 26.99 8.35
C HIS A 277 -16.79 26.64 6.85
N GLY A 278 -15.75 26.06 6.24
CA GLY A 278 -15.76 25.72 4.81
C GLY A 278 -15.62 26.94 3.91
N HIS A 279 -15.06 28.05 4.42
CA HIS A 279 -14.95 29.29 3.67
C HIS A 279 -13.84 29.21 2.63
N LEU A 280 -14.17 29.47 1.36
CA LEU A 280 -13.17 29.64 0.31
C LEU A 280 -12.32 30.90 0.60
N VAL A 281 -11.03 30.72 0.86
CA VAL A 281 -10.09 31.83 1.09
C VAL A 281 -9.68 32.45 -0.23
N TRP A 282 -9.31 31.62 -1.19
CA TRP A 282 -9.09 32.02 -2.58
C TRP A 282 -9.14 30.81 -3.51
N SER A 283 -9.40 31.10 -4.79
CA SER A 283 -9.27 30.15 -5.90
C SER A 283 -8.51 30.81 -7.04
N ASP A 284 -7.81 30.02 -7.84
CA ASP A 284 -7.12 30.47 -9.04
C ASP A 284 -7.24 29.47 -10.18
N ARG A 285 -7.14 29.98 -11.40
CA ARG A 285 -7.07 29.20 -12.64
C ARG A 285 -5.84 29.66 -13.41
N ILE A 286 -4.86 28.78 -13.47
CA ILE A 286 -3.57 29.02 -14.10
C ILE A 286 -3.48 28.20 -15.37
N GLU A 287 -3.23 28.86 -16.49
CA GLU A 287 -2.96 28.21 -17.77
C GLU A 287 -1.58 28.63 -18.26
N ARG A 288 -0.69 27.65 -18.44
CA ARG A 288 0.72 27.85 -18.78
C ARG A 288 1.23 26.71 -19.67
N PRO A 289 2.36 26.91 -20.38
CA PRO A 289 3.11 25.80 -20.96
C PRO A 289 3.48 24.78 -19.88
N PHE A 290 3.48 23.49 -20.24
CA PHE A 290 3.87 22.40 -19.32
C PHE A 290 5.31 22.59 -18.82
N GLU A 291 6.16 23.23 -19.64
CA GLU A 291 7.52 23.64 -19.33
C GLU A 291 7.61 24.53 -18.08
N GLU A 292 6.54 25.27 -17.77
CA GLU A 292 6.47 26.18 -16.62
C GLU A 292 5.75 25.56 -15.41
N LEU A 293 5.32 24.29 -15.46
CA LEU A 293 4.54 23.65 -14.39
C LEU A 293 5.24 23.74 -13.02
N LEU A 294 6.55 23.51 -12.97
CA LEU A 294 7.29 23.59 -11.70
C LEU A 294 7.35 25.03 -11.16
N ALA A 295 7.41 26.04 -12.04
CA ALA A 295 7.29 27.44 -11.61
C ALA A 295 5.89 27.74 -11.05
N VAL A 296 4.85 27.19 -11.67
CA VAL A 296 3.47 27.28 -11.14
C VAL A 296 3.36 26.62 -9.75
N ILE A 297 3.99 25.46 -9.53
CA ILE A 297 4.03 24.81 -8.21
C ILE A 297 4.68 25.73 -7.18
N ASP A 298 5.82 26.36 -7.49
CA ASP A 298 6.46 27.31 -6.57
C ASP A 298 5.56 28.50 -6.21
N GLU A 299 4.89 29.08 -7.21
CA GLU A 299 3.98 30.21 -7.01
C GLU A 299 2.81 29.82 -6.10
N VAL A 300 2.23 28.64 -6.34
CA VAL A 300 1.13 28.09 -5.53
C VAL A 300 1.61 27.77 -4.12
N THR A 301 2.75 27.10 -3.96
CA THR A 301 3.37 26.80 -2.65
C THR A 301 3.61 28.09 -1.86
N ALA A 302 4.27 29.09 -2.45
CA ALA A 302 4.55 30.35 -1.77
C ALA A 302 3.26 31.08 -1.35
N ARG A 303 2.22 31.07 -2.20
CA ARG A 303 0.92 31.69 -1.90
C ARG A 303 0.18 30.96 -0.78
N ILE A 304 0.14 29.63 -0.81
CA ILE A 304 -0.43 28.81 0.27
C ILE A 304 0.29 29.13 1.57
N ALA A 305 1.62 29.06 1.55
CA ALA A 305 2.43 29.21 2.73
C ALA A 305 2.31 30.63 3.34
N ALA A 306 2.25 31.67 2.51
CA ALA A 306 1.95 33.04 2.94
C ALA A 306 0.54 33.19 3.55
N THR A 307 -0.45 32.46 3.03
CA THR A 307 -1.82 32.49 3.56
C THR A 307 -1.94 31.74 4.89
N VAL A 308 -1.28 30.58 5.01
CA VAL A 308 -1.40 29.67 6.14
C VAL A 308 -0.57 30.14 7.33
N ALA A 309 0.70 30.52 7.12
CA ALA A 309 1.61 30.95 8.19
C ALA A 309 1.70 32.48 8.34
N GLY A 310 1.19 33.26 7.38
CA GLY A 310 1.25 34.73 7.38
C GLY A 310 2.60 35.28 6.93
N ARG A 311 3.68 35.01 7.67
CA ARG A 311 5.05 35.39 7.30
C ARG A 311 5.94 34.16 7.28
N ILE A 312 6.50 33.87 6.11
CA ILE A 312 7.55 32.88 5.92
C ILE A 312 8.77 33.60 5.38
N GLU A 313 9.94 33.29 5.94
CA GLU A 313 11.18 33.90 5.48
C GLU A 313 11.49 33.42 4.06
N GLN A 314 11.85 34.35 3.17
CA GLN A 314 12.23 34.00 1.80
C GLN A 314 13.41 33.01 1.76
N ALA A 315 14.31 33.08 2.74
CA ALA A 315 15.41 32.13 2.90
C ALA A 315 14.92 30.70 3.18
N GLU A 316 13.83 30.54 3.95
CA GLU A 316 13.21 29.24 4.19
C GLU A 316 12.60 28.67 2.90
N LEU A 317 11.88 29.49 2.14
CA LEU A 317 11.33 29.09 0.83
C LEU A 317 12.43 28.67 -0.15
N VAL A 318 13.55 29.39 -0.20
CA VAL A 318 14.67 29.04 -1.09
C VAL A 318 15.37 27.77 -0.63
N ALA A 319 15.62 27.61 0.68
CA ALA A 319 16.24 26.41 1.24
C ALA A 319 15.36 25.15 1.12
N ALA A 320 14.04 25.34 1.02
CA ALA A 320 13.05 24.29 0.86
C ALA A 320 12.78 23.88 -0.60
N ARG A 321 13.47 24.46 -1.60
CA ARG A 321 13.32 24.06 -3.01
C ARG A 321 14.21 22.88 -3.37
N LEU A 322 13.66 21.90 -4.09
CA LEU A 322 14.45 20.81 -4.67
C LEU A 322 15.11 21.25 -5.99
N LYS A 323 16.20 20.57 -6.37
CA LYS A 323 16.79 20.79 -7.69
C LYS A 323 15.81 20.34 -8.78
N ARG A 324 15.61 21.23 -9.75
CA ARG A 324 14.71 21.01 -10.88
C ARG A 324 15.41 20.28 -12.02
N PRO A 325 14.67 19.50 -12.82
CA PRO A 325 15.15 19.10 -14.13
C PRO A 325 15.25 20.32 -15.06
N GLU A 326 16.26 20.32 -15.93
CA GLU A 326 16.41 21.19 -17.08
C GLU A 326 15.48 20.78 -18.24
N ASN A 327 15.02 19.51 -18.25
CA ASN A 327 14.11 18.97 -19.26
C ASN A 327 12.82 18.43 -18.65
N MET A 328 11.67 19.04 -18.97
CA MET A 328 10.38 18.63 -18.43
C MET A 328 9.88 17.26 -18.93
N SER A 329 10.45 16.70 -20.00
CA SER A 329 10.21 15.29 -20.33
C SER A 329 10.77 14.36 -19.26
N ALA A 330 11.91 14.72 -18.63
CA ALA A 330 12.45 13.96 -17.52
C ALA A 330 11.50 13.99 -16.33
N TYR A 331 10.93 15.14 -16.02
CA TYR A 331 9.91 15.26 -14.98
C TYR A 331 8.67 14.37 -15.26
N GLU A 332 8.15 14.39 -16.49
CA GLU A 332 7.02 13.53 -16.87
C GLU A 332 7.34 12.04 -16.73
N TYR A 333 8.51 11.59 -17.18
CA TYR A 333 8.96 10.21 -17.00
C TYR A 333 9.17 9.84 -15.52
N TYR A 334 9.67 10.78 -14.71
CA TYR A 334 9.79 10.58 -13.27
C TYR A 334 8.43 10.35 -12.61
N LEU A 335 7.41 11.14 -12.95
CA LEU A 335 6.05 10.95 -12.41
C LEU A 335 5.43 9.61 -12.82
N LEU A 336 5.63 9.18 -14.09
CA LEU A 336 5.21 7.86 -14.55
C LEU A 336 5.93 6.73 -13.80
N GLY A 337 7.23 6.90 -13.54
CA GLY A 337 8.00 5.95 -12.73
C GLY A 337 7.50 5.88 -11.29
N LEU A 338 7.12 7.01 -10.69
CA LEU A 338 6.52 7.05 -9.37
C LEU A 338 5.17 6.32 -9.34
N ASP A 339 4.31 6.48 -10.34
CA ASP A 339 3.00 5.80 -10.39
C ASP A 339 3.17 4.28 -10.30
N HIS A 340 4.07 3.70 -11.09
CA HIS A 340 4.43 2.29 -10.98
C HIS A 340 5.14 1.97 -9.65
N HIS A 341 6.03 2.82 -9.16
CA HIS A 341 6.73 2.60 -7.89
C HIS A 341 5.74 2.47 -6.71
N ARG A 342 4.64 3.23 -6.69
CA ARG A 342 3.61 3.14 -5.64
C ARG A 342 2.89 1.78 -5.62
N LEU A 343 2.91 1.06 -6.75
CA LEU A 343 2.31 -0.25 -6.97
C LEU A 343 3.33 -1.39 -6.93
N ILE A 344 4.59 -1.14 -6.53
CA ILE A 344 5.53 -2.20 -6.20
C ILE A 344 4.90 -3.08 -5.10
N GLY A 345 5.05 -4.40 -5.25
CA GLY A 345 4.36 -5.40 -4.43
C GLY A 345 3.03 -5.86 -5.02
N VAL A 346 2.26 -5.00 -5.68
CA VAL A 346 0.96 -5.36 -6.28
C VAL A 346 1.12 -6.33 -7.44
N ALA A 347 2.09 -6.09 -8.31
CA ALA A 347 2.45 -7.01 -9.39
C ALA A 347 3.91 -6.77 -9.78
N ASP A 348 4.64 -7.85 -10.06
CA ASP A 348 6.08 -7.80 -10.35
C ASP A 348 6.43 -6.86 -11.51
N ARG A 349 5.50 -6.71 -12.48
CA ARG A 349 5.65 -5.78 -13.61
C ARG A 349 5.92 -4.33 -13.18
N HIS A 350 5.39 -3.89 -12.03
CA HIS A 350 5.49 -2.50 -11.60
C HIS A 350 6.92 -2.12 -11.23
N ILE A 351 7.74 -3.06 -10.72
CA ILE A 351 9.15 -2.79 -10.46
C ILE A 351 9.88 -2.50 -11.77
N GLY A 352 9.69 -3.36 -12.78
CA GLY A 352 10.31 -3.21 -14.09
C GLY A 352 9.86 -1.94 -14.83
N GLU A 353 8.57 -1.60 -14.79
CA GLU A 353 8.06 -0.35 -15.38
C GLU A 353 8.60 0.89 -14.66
N ALA A 354 8.60 0.89 -13.32
CA ALA A 354 9.16 1.99 -12.55
C ALA A 354 10.63 2.24 -12.92
N MET A 355 11.45 1.18 -12.94
CA MET A 355 12.85 1.28 -13.36
C MET A 355 13.00 1.77 -14.80
N ARG A 356 12.19 1.29 -15.75
CA ARG A 356 12.21 1.76 -17.14
C ARG A 356 11.91 3.26 -17.25
N TRP A 357 10.87 3.73 -16.56
CA TRP A 357 10.50 5.15 -16.57
C TRP A 357 11.55 6.03 -15.90
N PHE A 358 12.10 5.61 -14.76
CA PHE A 358 13.21 6.34 -14.13
C PHE A 358 14.44 6.37 -15.04
N LYS A 359 14.74 5.29 -15.77
CA LYS A 359 15.83 5.28 -16.76
C LYS A 359 15.60 6.27 -17.88
N ARG A 360 14.38 6.33 -18.44
CA ARG A 360 14.01 7.35 -19.43
C ARG A 360 14.13 8.77 -18.87
N SER A 361 13.78 8.97 -17.60
CA SER A 361 13.97 10.26 -16.92
C SER A 361 15.46 10.63 -16.84
N MET A 362 16.32 9.70 -16.43
CA MET A 362 17.77 9.92 -16.34
C MET A 362 18.39 10.21 -17.71
N ASP A 363 17.92 9.54 -18.76
CA ASP A 363 18.41 9.76 -20.13
C ASP A 363 17.96 11.11 -20.71
N ALA A 364 16.76 11.56 -20.34
CA ALA A 364 16.23 12.85 -20.76
C ALA A 364 16.90 14.04 -20.05
N ASP A 365 17.33 13.84 -18.80
CA ASP A 365 18.08 14.82 -18.02
C ASP A 365 19.04 14.14 -17.02
N PRO A 366 20.34 14.03 -17.37
CA PRO A 366 21.36 13.47 -16.48
C PRO A 366 21.64 14.29 -15.22
N THR A 367 21.14 15.53 -15.13
CA THR A 367 21.37 16.40 -13.97
C THR A 367 20.27 16.30 -12.91
N PHE A 368 19.19 15.56 -13.22
CA PHE A 368 18.04 15.36 -12.35
C PHE A 368 18.24 14.15 -11.42
N GLY A 369 18.57 14.41 -10.15
CA GLY A 369 18.98 13.36 -9.20
C GLY A 369 17.86 12.45 -8.68
N ARG A 370 16.65 12.98 -8.47
CA ARG A 370 15.49 12.23 -7.93
C ARG A 370 15.21 10.88 -8.63
N PRO A 371 15.14 10.78 -9.98
CA PRO A 371 14.94 9.50 -10.66
C PRO A 371 16.09 8.50 -10.42
N VAL A 372 17.33 8.96 -10.17
CA VAL A 372 18.46 8.08 -9.87
C VAL A 372 18.25 7.35 -8.55
N ALA A 373 17.90 8.09 -7.49
CA ALA A 373 17.63 7.49 -6.19
C ALA A 373 16.38 6.57 -6.23
N MET A 374 15.31 7.03 -6.87
CA MET A 374 14.08 6.23 -6.99
C MET A 374 14.25 4.98 -7.85
N HIS A 375 15.13 5.01 -8.86
CA HIS A 375 15.52 3.82 -9.61
C HIS A 375 16.16 2.77 -8.71
N VAL A 376 17.08 3.17 -7.82
CA VAL A 376 17.71 2.26 -6.84
C VAL A 376 16.69 1.73 -5.84
N CYS A 377 15.78 2.58 -5.37
CA CYS A 377 14.69 2.17 -4.48
C CYS A 377 13.80 1.09 -5.11
N ALA A 378 13.48 1.21 -6.41
CA ALA A 378 12.77 0.17 -7.15
C ALA A 378 13.62 -1.11 -7.29
N TRP A 379 14.86 -0.97 -7.78
CA TRP A 379 15.79 -2.06 -8.04
C TRP A 379 16.09 -2.92 -6.81
N SER A 380 16.16 -2.32 -5.61
CA SER A 380 16.41 -3.03 -4.36
C SER A 380 15.37 -4.09 -3.99
N ASN A 381 14.24 -4.15 -4.70
CA ASN A 381 13.22 -5.19 -4.53
C ASN A 381 13.44 -6.40 -5.47
N LEU A 382 14.48 -6.39 -6.31
CA LEU A 382 14.80 -7.48 -7.22
C LEU A 382 15.94 -8.36 -6.66
N PRO A 383 15.95 -9.68 -6.95
CA PRO A 383 17.01 -10.59 -6.51
C PRO A 383 18.41 -10.26 -7.05
N ASP A 384 18.49 -9.53 -8.15
CA ASP A 384 19.73 -9.15 -8.83
C ASP A 384 20.30 -7.80 -8.34
N PHE A 385 19.74 -7.24 -7.26
CA PHE A 385 20.23 -5.99 -6.69
C PHE A 385 21.68 -6.09 -6.21
N ASP A 386 22.57 -5.32 -6.83
CA ASP A 386 23.95 -5.13 -6.38
C ASP A 386 24.01 -3.94 -5.43
N LEU A 387 24.22 -4.22 -4.15
CA LEU A 387 24.27 -3.22 -3.08
C LEU A 387 25.32 -2.15 -3.33
N SER A 388 26.51 -2.53 -3.80
CA SER A 388 27.60 -1.59 -4.07
C SER A 388 27.32 -0.72 -5.30
N ALA A 389 26.65 -1.26 -6.31
CA ALA A 389 26.20 -0.47 -7.46
C ALA A 389 25.06 0.48 -7.09
N GLY A 390 24.12 0.04 -6.25
CA GLY A 390 23.08 0.88 -5.69
C GLY A 390 23.65 2.05 -4.89
N GLU A 391 24.64 1.79 -4.04
CA GLU A 391 25.33 2.82 -3.26
C GLU A 391 25.93 3.91 -4.15
N ARG A 392 26.70 3.54 -5.18
CA ARG A 392 27.29 4.50 -6.12
C ARG A 392 26.23 5.34 -6.85
N GLN A 393 25.11 4.73 -7.23
CA GLN A 393 24.01 5.44 -7.90
C GLN A 393 23.36 6.47 -6.96
N VAL A 394 23.10 6.11 -5.70
CA VAL A 394 22.50 7.06 -4.75
C VAL A 394 23.51 8.14 -4.33
N ALA A 395 24.79 7.81 -4.24
CA ALA A 395 25.84 8.81 -4.02
C ALA A 395 25.85 9.85 -5.16
N HIS A 396 25.73 9.39 -6.41
CA HIS A 396 25.58 10.30 -7.55
C HIS A 396 24.29 11.13 -7.48
N ALA A 397 23.17 10.56 -7.04
CA ALA A 397 21.93 11.31 -6.82
C ALA A 397 22.11 12.46 -5.80
N LEU A 398 22.86 12.20 -4.72
CA LEU A 398 23.20 13.20 -3.70
C LEU A 398 24.21 14.25 -4.20
N ASP A 399 25.14 13.88 -5.07
CA ASP A 399 26.02 14.85 -5.76
C ASP A 399 25.21 15.80 -6.65
N LEU A 400 24.14 15.29 -7.28
CA LEU A 400 23.24 16.08 -8.10
C LEU A 400 22.34 16.99 -7.26
N ASP A 401 21.77 16.49 -6.17
CA ASP A 401 20.95 17.24 -5.21
C ASP A 401 21.15 16.76 -3.75
N PRO A 402 21.99 17.44 -2.95
CA PRO A 402 22.23 17.07 -1.55
C PRO A 402 21.09 17.49 -0.61
N THR A 403 20.01 18.05 -1.13
CA THR A 403 18.85 18.49 -0.35
C THR A 403 17.62 17.59 -0.54
N ASP A 404 17.74 16.52 -1.31
CA ASP A 404 16.66 15.55 -1.52
C ASP A 404 16.52 14.58 -0.32
N PRO A 405 15.42 14.64 0.44
CA PRO A 405 15.20 13.76 1.59
C PRO A 405 15.08 12.29 1.20
N ASP A 406 14.55 11.96 0.03
CA ASP A 406 14.41 10.57 -0.41
C ASP A 406 15.78 9.95 -0.74
N SER A 407 16.66 10.68 -1.43
CA SER A 407 18.05 10.28 -1.66
C SER A 407 18.78 9.97 -0.35
N HIS A 408 18.63 10.84 0.67
CA HIS A 408 19.16 10.59 2.00
C HIS A 408 18.53 9.35 2.67
N ARG A 409 17.20 9.21 2.65
CA ARG A 409 16.51 8.03 3.21
C ARG A 409 16.98 6.72 2.56
N ILE A 410 17.14 6.72 1.23
CA ILE A 410 17.57 5.53 0.48
C ILE A 410 19.04 5.21 0.76
N MET A 411 19.92 6.21 0.79
CA MET A 411 21.32 6.01 1.18
C MET A 411 21.42 5.48 2.60
N GLY A 412 20.63 6.01 3.53
CA GLY A 412 20.55 5.50 4.90
C GLY A 412 20.22 4.01 4.95
N ALA A 413 19.24 3.56 4.17
CA ALA A 413 18.86 2.15 4.07
C ALA A 413 19.99 1.29 3.46
N ILE A 414 20.67 1.76 2.43
CA ILE A 414 21.84 1.08 1.84
C ILE A 414 22.95 0.91 2.88
N LYS A 415 23.31 1.98 3.61
CA LYS A 415 24.33 1.91 4.66
C LYS A 415 23.95 0.98 5.82
N CYS A 416 22.65 0.86 6.11
CA CYS A 416 22.13 -0.17 7.01
C CYS A 416 22.41 -1.59 6.51
N MET A 417 22.14 -1.86 5.23
CA MET A 417 22.39 -3.16 4.60
C MET A 417 23.89 -3.50 4.54
N GLU A 418 24.75 -2.50 4.36
CA GLU A 418 26.21 -2.64 4.41
C GLU A 418 26.75 -2.85 5.84
N GLY A 419 25.94 -2.60 6.88
CA GLY A 419 26.36 -2.62 8.27
C GLY A 419 27.10 -1.37 8.74
N ASP A 420 27.17 -0.33 7.91
CA ASP A 420 27.68 1.00 8.29
C ASP A 420 26.58 1.83 8.96
N PHE A 421 26.32 1.50 10.23
CA PHE A 421 25.30 2.18 11.02
C PHE A 421 25.64 3.65 11.33
N VAL A 422 26.90 4.06 11.20
CA VAL A 422 27.31 5.46 11.44
C VAL A 422 26.89 6.31 10.26
N ALA A 423 27.26 5.92 9.04
CA ALA A 423 26.81 6.60 7.83
C ALA A 423 25.28 6.51 7.69
N SER A 424 24.70 5.37 8.03
CA SER A 424 23.25 5.19 8.03
C SER A 424 22.54 6.21 8.93
N ARG A 425 23.02 6.42 10.16
CA ARG A 425 22.46 7.44 11.07
C ARG A 425 22.49 8.82 10.44
N HIS A 426 23.65 9.23 9.92
CA HIS A 426 23.83 10.55 9.31
C HIS A 426 22.78 10.81 8.22
N HIS A 427 22.60 9.86 7.30
CA HIS A 427 21.66 10.04 6.20
C HIS A 427 20.18 10.02 6.67
N HIS A 428 19.80 9.17 7.60
CA HIS A 428 18.43 9.17 8.13
C HIS A 428 18.10 10.46 8.93
N GLU A 429 19.04 10.95 9.74
CA GLU A 429 18.89 12.24 10.44
C GLU A 429 18.75 13.38 9.43
N ARG A 430 19.58 13.38 8.38
CA ARG A 430 19.51 14.40 7.34
C ARG A 430 18.19 14.37 6.56
N ALA A 431 17.64 13.19 6.26
CA ALA A 431 16.34 13.07 5.62
C ALA A 431 15.22 13.69 6.49
N ILE A 432 15.23 13.40 7.80
CA ILE A 432 14.26 13.96 8.77
C ILE A 432 14.41 15.48 8.90
N GLU A 433 15.63 16.00 8.88
CA GLU A 433 15.90 17.45 8.92
C GLU A 433 15.40 18.19 7.68
N LEU A 434 15.54 17.57 6.50
CA LEU A 434 15.15 18.15 5.21
C LEU A 434 13.63 18.17 5.01
N ALA A 435 12.91 17.20 5.57
CA ALA A 435 11.46 17.05 5.47
C ALA A 435 10.80 16.81 6.84
N PRO A 436 10.83 17.80 7.75
CA PRO A 436 10.38 17.61 9.14
C PRO A 436 8.88 17.34 9.28
N ASN A 437 8.05 17.74 8.31
CA ASN A 437 6.61 17.48 8.34
C ASN A 437 6.18 16.35 7.41
N ASP A 438 7.12 15.53 6.92
CA ASP A 438 6.80 14.37 6.10
C ASP A 438 6.68 13.10 6.95
N ALA A 439 5.44 12.63 7.12
CA ALA A 439 5.12 11.43 7.90
C ALA A 439 5.77 10.16 7.32
N TYR A 440 5.91 10.09 6.00
CA TYR A 440 6.50 8.95 5.31
C TYR A 440 8.02 8.88 5.57
N ILE A 441 8.74 10.00 5.46
CA ILE A 441 10.17 10.07 5.78
C ILE A 441 10.39 9.73 7.26
N ALA A 442 9.65 10.34 8.19
CA ALA A 442 9.78 10.07 9.62
C ALA A 442 9.54 8.57 9.95
N GLY A 443 8.44 8.00 9.44
CA GLY A 443 8.09 6.61 9.67
C GLY A 443 9.07 5.61 9.07
N ARG A 444 9.57 5.86 7.85
CA ARG A 444 10.58 5.00 7.22
C ARG A 444 11.93 5.07 7.91
N CYS A 445 12.32 6.24 8.43
CA CYS A 445 13.55 6.40 9.18
C CYS A 445 13.48 5.79 10.59
N ALA A 446 12.29 5.57 11.16
CA ALA A 446 12.13 4.96 12.48
C ALA A 446 12.73 3.53 12.54
N ALA A 447 12.63 2.76 11.44
CA ALA A 447 13.18 1.41 11.34
C ALA A 447 14.68 1.35 11.70
N PHE A 448 15.46 2.35 11.28
CA PHE A 448 16.88 2.46 11.59
C PHE A 448 17.14 2.41 13.11
N TYR A 449 16.38 3.17 13.89
CA TYR A 449 16.54 3.26 15.34
C TYR A 449 16.21 1.93 16.02
N THR A 450 15.22 1.19 15.51
CA THR A 450 14.96 -0.19 15.95
C THR A 450 16.17 -1.09 15.69
N TYR A 451 16.81 -1.00 14.51
CA TYR A 451 17.98 -1.82 14.18
C TYR A 451 19.22 -1.53 15.02
N VAL A 452 19.41 -0.29 15.48
CA VAL A 452 20.54 0.08 16.33
C VAL A 452 20.24 0.00 17.82
N ASN A 453 19.16 -0.70 18.21
CA ASN A 453 18.73 -0.91 19.59
C ASN A 453 18.32 0.39 20.32
N GLU A 454 17.83 1.38 19.57
CA GLU A 454 17.25 2.64 20.05
C GLU A 454 15.73 2.64 19.81
N ALA A 455 15.07 1.54 20.16
CA ALA A 455 13.64 1.32 19.82
C ALA A 455 12.68 2.35 20.45
N GLU A 456 12.99 2.94 21.60
CA GLU A 456 12.17 4.05 22.14
C GLU A 456 12.23 5.28 21.23
N ARG A 457 13.39 5.59 20.64
CA ARG A 457 13.52 6.67 19.65
C ARG A 457 12.75 6.36 18.37
N ALA A 458 12.69 5.09 17.98
CA ALA A 458 11.84 4.66 16.86
C ALA A 458 10.35 4.92 17.17
N LEU A 459 9.87 4.59 18.39
CA LEU A 459 8.50 4.87 18.81
C LEU A 459 8.19 6.36 18.82
N GLU A 460 9.09 7.22 19.30
CA GLU A 460 8.92 8.68 19.25
C GLU A 460 8.75 9.21 17.82
N LEU A 461 9.53 8.68 16.86
CA LEU A 461 9.40 9.05 15.45
C LEU A 461 8.09 8.54 14.84
N LEU A 462 7.65 7.35 15.23
CA LEU A 462 6.37 6.78 14.78
C LEU A 462 5.19 7.55 15.38
N ASP A 463 5.26 7.97 16.64
CA ASP A 463 4.25 8.84 17.26
C ASP A 463 4.15 10.18 16.52
N ARG A 464 5.29 10.76 16.12
CA ARG A 464 5.31 11.96 15.27
C ARG A 464 4.71 11.70 13.89
N ALA A 465 5.05 10.57 13.26
CA ALA A 465 4.49 10.20 11.97
C ALA A 465 2.95 10.03 12.05
N GLU A 466 2.44 9.38 13.09
CA GLU A 466 1.00 9.23 13.35
C GLU A 466 0.30 10.56 13.65
N MET A 467 1.00 11.49 14.31
CA MET A 467 0.50 12.85 14.52
C MET A 467 0.35 13.64 13.22
N LEU A 468 1.24 13.43 12.25
CA LEU A 468 1.21 14.03 10.91
C LEU A 468 0.23 13.28 9.97
N ASP A 469 0.03 11.99 10.21
CA ASP A 469 -0.79 11.09 9.41
C ASP A 469 -1.50 10.03 10.26
N PRO A 470 -2.80 10.17 10.56
CA PRO A 470 -3.54 9.13 11.28
C PRO A 470 -3.81 7.87 10.40
N PHE A 471 -3.47 7.91 9.12
CA PHE A 471 -3.68 6.85 8.13
C PHE A 471 -2.35 6.37 7.53
N LEU A 472 -1.32 6.17 8.36
CA LEU A 472 -0.03 5.68 7.89
C LEU A 472 -0.17 4.39 7.07
N PRO A 473 0.67 4.20 6.02
CA PRO A 473 0.78 2.92 5.34
C PRO A 473 1.06 1.80 6.34
N VAL A 474 0.42 0.64 6.15
CA VAL A 474 0.52 -0.51 7.06
C VAL A 474 1.96 -0.83 7.41
N TRP A 475 2.85 -0.88 6.42
CA TRP A 475 4.26 -1.20 6.63
C TRP A 475 4.99 -0.22 7.56
N ILE A 476 4.54 1.03 7.70
CA ILE A 476 5.13 1.99 8.64
C ILE A 476 4.66 1.64 10.06
N VAL A 477 3.38 1.29 10.20
CA VAL A 477 2.81 0.83 11.47
C VAL A 477 3.48 -0.47 11.93
N GLU A 478 3.91 -1.33 11.00
CA GLU A 478 4.68 -2.53 11.32
C GLU A 478 6.06 -2.23 11.93
N GLU A 479 6.67 -1.06 11.65
CA GLU A 479 7.91 -0.67 12.34
C GLU A 479 7.68 -0.50 13.85
N ARG A 480 6.46 -0.11 14.26
CA ARG A 480 6.04 -0.09 15.68
C ARG A 480 6.00 -1.48 16.28
N VAL A 481 5.51 -2.47 15.53
CA VAL A 481 5.47 -3.88 15.95
C VAL A 481 6.90 -4.39 16.21
N ALA A 482 7.84 -4.10 15.31
CA ALA A 482 9.24 -4.45 15.49
C ALA A 482 9.89 -3.75 16.69
N ALA A 483 9.66 -2.43 16.86
CA ALA A 483 10.18 -1.67 17.99
C ALA A 483 9.66 -2.20 19.34
N LEU A 484 8.35 -2.47 19.44
CA LEU A 484 7.74 -3.02 20.65
C LEU A 484 8.26 -4.43 20.98
N TYR A 485 8.59 -5.24 19.97
CA TYR A 485 9.23 -6.54 20.18
C TYR A 485 10.60 -6.39 20.84
N VAL A 486 11.46 -5.52 20.31
CA VAL A 486 12.80 -5.25 20.85
C VAL A 486 12.74 -4.77 22.30
N LEU A 487 11.72 -3.99 22.65
CA LEU A 487 11.48 -3.51 24.01
C LEU A 487 10.83 -4.55 24.94
N GLY A 488 10.45 -5.73 24.44
CA GLY A 488 9.72 -6.74 25.20
C GLY A 488 8.28 -6.36 25.55
N ARG A 489 7.72 -5.32 24.92
CA ARG A 489 6.37 -4.77 25.16
C ARG A 489 5.32 -5.57 24.38
N HIS A 490 5.25 -6.89 24.67
CA HIS A 490 4.47 -7.85 23.89
C HIS A 490 2.95 -7.57 23.85
N ASP A 491 2.35 -7.08 24.94
CA ASP A 491 0.91 -6.81 24.97
C ASP A 491 0.53 -5.67 24.01
N GLU A 492 1.33 -4.60 23.98
CA GLU A 492 1.17 -3.49 23.04
C GLU A 492 1.42 -3.93 21.60
N LEU A 493 2.45 -4.75 21.37
CA LEU A 493 2.72 -5.35 20.07
C LEU A 493 1.48 -6.10 19.54
N PHE A 494 0.87 -6.94 20.38
CA PHE A 494 -0.33 -7.67 19.98
C PHE A 494 -1.53 -6.75 19.74
N ALA A 495 -1.66 -5.64 20.48
CA ALA A 495 -2.70 -4.66 20.25
C ALA A 495 -2.56 -3.98 18.89
N VAL A 496 -1.36 -3.45 18.59
CA VAL A 496 -1.05 -2.81 17.31
C VAL A 496 -1.27 -3.78 16.15
N ALA A 497 -0.71 -4.99 16.22
CA ALA A 497 -0.80 -5.95 15.13
C ALA A 497 -2.24 -6.45 14.88
N ARG A 498 -3.10 -6.53 15.90
CA ARG A 498 -4.52 -6.87 15.74
C ARG A 498 -5.35 -5.73 15.14
N ALA A 499 -4.93 -4.48 15.35
CA ALA A 499 -5.62 -3.30 14.82
C ALA A 499 -5.35 -3.07 13.32
N LEU A 500 -4.35 -3.77 12.74
CA LEU A 500 -4.07 -3.67 11.32
C LEU A 500 -5.25 -4.17 10.47
N PRO A 501 -5.54 -3.51 9.33
CA PRO A 501 -6.66 -3.86 8.46
C PRO A 501 -6.51 -5.24 7.79
N TYR A 502 -5.29 -5.78 7.78
CA TYR A 502 -4.97 -7.14 7.35
C TYR A 502 -3.68 -7.59 8.03
N GLN A 503 -3.47 -8.90 8.07
CA GLN A 503 -2.25 -9.50 8.62
C GLN A 503 -1.19 -9.64 7.52
N THR A 504 0.05 -9.36 7.87
CA THR A 504 1.21 -9.44 6.97
C THR A 504 2.15 -10.56 7.42
N ARG A 505 3.08 -10.96 6.54
CA ARG A 505 4.15 -11.89 6.91
C ARG A 505 4.98 -11.36 8.08
N ARG A 506 5.40 -10.10 8.01
CA ARG A 506 6.25 -9.47 9.04
C ARG A 506 5.57 -9.39 10.40
N THR A 507 4.33 -8.92 10.48
CA THR A 507 3.58 -8.90 11.76
C THR A 507 3.36 -10.29 12.33
N LEU A 508 3.06 -11.29 11.49
CA LEU A 508 2.89 -12.67 11.94
C LEU A 508 4.21 -13.22 12.51
N ILE A 509 5.35 -12.98 11.86
CA ILE A 509 6.69 -13.34 12.36
C ILE A 509 6.93 -12.79 13.77
N TYR A 510 6.72 -11.48 13.96
CA TYR A 510 6.90 -10.84 15.27
C TYR A 510 5.91 -11.35 16.33
N ARG A 511 4.65 -11.62 15.94
CA ARG A 511 3.66 -12.20 16.85
C ARG A 511 4.01 -13.63 17.26
N ILE A 512 4.51 -14.45 16.34
CA ILE A 512 4.99 -15.81 16.61
C ILE A 512 6.14 -15.74 17.61
N ALA A 513 7.15 -14.90 17.34
CA ALA A 513 8.29 -14.75 18.22
C ALA A 513 7.90 -14.25 19.63
N ALA A 514 7.01 -13.24 19.72
CA ALA A 514 6.50 -12.75 21.00
C ALA A 514 5.69 -13.81 21.78
N ARG A 515 4.95 -14.69 21.09
CA ARG A 515 4.24 -15.82 21.73
C ARG A 515 5.20 -16.87 22.25
N MET A 516 6.22 -17.23 21.46
CA MET A 516 7.26 -18.15 21.91
C MET A 516 8.01 -17.62 23.13
N ALA A 517 8.35 -16.32 23.15
CA ALA A 517 8.97 -15.67 24.30
C ALA A 517 8.10 -15.69 25.58
N ARG A 518 6.77 -15.78 25.43
CA ARG A 518 5.82 -15.93 26.55
C ARG A 518 5.53 -17.38 26.95
N GLY A 519 6.04 -18.36 26.20
CA GLY A 519 5.69 -19.77 26.38
C GLY A 519 4.35 -20.19 25.79
N ASP A 520 3.68 -19.33 25.00
CA ASP A 520 2.39 -19.59 24.36
C ASP A 520 2.55 -20.41 23.07
N VAL A 521 3.16 -21.60 23.15
CA VAL A 521 3.58 -22.40 21.99
C VAL A 521 2.41 -22.78 21.07
N ASP A 522 1.27 -23.16 21.63
CA ASP A 522 0.11 -23.57 20.82
C ASP A 522 -0.45 -22.42 19.98
N ARG A 523 -0.46 -21.20 20.55
CA ARG A 523 -0.89 -20.01 19.80
C ARG A 523 0.16 -19.62 18.74
N ALA A 524 1.44 -19.83 19.02
CA ALA A 524 2.50 -19.64 18.03
C ALA A 524 2.33 -20.59 16.84
N ARG A 525 2.08 -21.89 17.07
CA ARG A 525 1.82 -22.88 16.01
C ARG A 525 0.60 -22.55 15.15
N GLN A 526 -0.47 -22.05 15.77
CA GLN A 526 -1.64 -21.58 15.01
C GLN A 526 -1.30 -20.40 14.08
N LEU A 527 -0.42 -19.50 14.51
CA LEU A 527 0.06 -18.40 13.66
C LEU A 527 1.02 -18.90 12.56
N VAL A 528 1.79 -19.97 12.81
CA VAL A 528 2.57 -20.64 11.76
C VAL A 528 1.66 -21.24 10.69
N ALA A 529 0.59 -21.95 11.08
CA ALA A 529 -0.39 -22.46 10.12
C ALA A 529 -1.00 -21.32 9.29
N GLN A 530 -1.33 -20.18 9.94
CA GLN A 530 -1.83 -19.00 9.25
C GLN A 530 -0.82 -18.41 8.26
N ILE A 531 0.45 -18.22 8.65
CA ILE A 531 1.46 -17.61 7.77
C ILE A 531 1.80 -18.53 6.58
N GLN A 532 1.82 -19.85 6.78
CA GLN A 532 2.05 -20.83 5.71
C GLN A 532 0.86 -20.93 4.75
N ALA A 533 -0.36 -20.70 5.22
CA ALA A 533 -1.52 -20.61 4.33
C ALA A 533 -1.52 -19.32 3.48
N LEU A 534 -0.90 -18.25 3.97
CA LEU A 534 -0.70 -17.01 3.20
C LEU A 534 0.47 -17.10 2.22
N ASP A 535 1.55 -17.78 2.61
CA ASP A 535 2.74 -17.99 1.80
C ASP A 535 3.37 -19.36 2.11
N PRO A 536 3.03 -20.40 1.33
CA PRO A 536 3.55 -21.75 1.55
C PRO A 536 5.07 -21.88 1.38
N LYS A 537 5.71 -20.91 0.71
CA LYS A 537 7.16 -20.91 0.45
C LYS A 537 7.94 -20.14 1.52
N LEU A 538 7.25 -19.55 2.50
CA LEU A 538 7.91 -18.77 3.53
C LEU A 538 8.69 -19.66 4.47
N SER A 539 9.96 -19.31 4.69
CA SER A 539 10.83 -19.97 5.65
C SER A 539 11.32 -19.00 6.71
N ALA A 540 11.77 -19.51 7.85
CA ALA A 540 12.40 -18.74 8.91
C ALA A 540 13.65 -17.99 8.41
N GLY A 541 14.33 -18.53 7.38
CA GLY A 541 15.45 -17.86 6.71
C GLY A 541 15.08 -16.50 6.10
N TYR A 542 13.81 -16.28 5.73
CA TYR A 542 13.32 -15.01 5.21
C TYR A 542 13.58 -13.83 6.17
N VAL A 543 13.55 -14.06 7.50
CA VAL A 543 13.83 -12.99 8.49
C VAL A 543 15.21 -12.36 8.26
N ARG A 544 16.21 -13.16 7.84
CA ARG A 544 17.58 -12.67 7.59
C ARG A 544 17.66 -11.75 6.38
N THR A 545 16.71 -11.83 5.44
CA THR A 545 16.67 -10.99 4.25
C THR A 545 15.96 -9.66 4.50
N GLN A 546 15.16 -9.57 5.58
CA GLN A 546 14.33 -8.40 5.87
C GLN A 546 14.83 -7.55 7.04
N GLU A 547 15.51 -8.14 8.03
CA GLU A 547 15.81 -7.48 9.31
C GLU A 547 17.32 -7.18 9.49
N PHE A 548 17.67 -5.90 9.59
CA PHE A 548 19.06 -5.41 9.55
C PHE A 548 19.61 -4.93 10.91
N PHE A 549 19.13 -5.50 12.03
CA PHE A 549 19.65 -5.26 13.39
C PHE A 549 21.18 -5.27 13.50
N LYS A 550 21.76 -4.21 14.08
CA LYS A 550 23.18 -4.10 14.42
C LYS A 550 23.64 -5.27 15.31
N ASP A 551 22.83 -5.63 16.30
CA ASP A 551 23.02 -6.86 17.05
C ASP A 551 22.36 -8.05 16.33
N ARG A 552 23.19 -8.90 15.73
CA ARG A 552 22.74 -10.09 15.00
C ARG A 552 22.04 -11.11 15.90
N ALA A 553 22.26 -11.08 17.22
CA ALA A 553 21.57 -11.97 18.15
C ALA A 553 20.05 -11.76 18.14
N ILE A 554 19.58 -10.52 17.89
CA ILE A 554 18.15 -10.22 17.77
C ILE A 554 17.55 -10.93 16.55
N THR A 555 18.20 -10.81 15.39
CA THR A 555 17.78 -11.49 14.15
C THR A 555 17.78 -13.01 14.33
N GLU A 556 18.83 -13.59 14.90
CA GLU A 556 18.90 -15.03 15.11
C GLU A 556 17.87 -15.52 16.14
N THR A 557 17.55 -14.71 17.15
CA THR A 557 16.47 -15.02 18.10
C THR A 557 15.12 -15.06 17.40
N LEU A 558 14.83 -14.12 16.49
CA LEU A 558 13.60 -14.14 15.68
C LEU A 558 13.53 -15.40 14.82
N VAL A 559 14.60 -15.72 14.08
CA VAL A 559 14.69 -16.92 13.23
C VAL A 559 14.44 -18.19 14.05
N ASN A 560 15.15 -18.35 15.16
CA ASN A 560 15.03 -19.52 16.02
C ASN A 560 13.64 -19.65 16.64
N SER A 561 13.02 -18.53 17.02
CA SER A 561 11.67 -18.53 17.62
C SER A 561 10.62 -18.98 16.62
N VAL A 562 10.62 -18.43 15.39
CA VAL A 562 9.64 -18.83 14.38
C VAL A 562 9.88 -20.25 13.87
N HIS A 563 11.16 -20.67 13.80
CA HIS A 563 11.50 -22.05 13.46
C HIS A 563 11.03 -23.05 14.53
N ALA A 564 11.29 -22.76 15.80
CA ALA A 564 10.83 -23.58 16.93
C ALA A 564 9.30 -23.65 17.04
N ALA A 565 8.59 -22.64 16.54
CA ALA A 565 7.13 -22.65 16.42
C ALA A 565 6.60 -23.52 15.26
N GLY A 566 7.47 -23.97 14.35
CA GLY A 566 7.13 -24.88 13.25
C GLY A 566 7.37 -24.32 11.84
N LEU A 567 7.87 -23.08 11.68
CA LEU A 567 8.18 -22.55 10.35
C LEU A 567 9.42 -23.24 9.77
N PRO A 568 9.41 -23.72 8.51
CA PRO A 568 10.57 -24.37 7.89
C PRO A 568 11.79 -23.44 7.88
N LEU A 569 12.99 -23.98 8.03
CA LEU A 569 14.20 -23.14 8.05
C LEU A 569 14.60 -22.64 6.65
N VAL A 570 14.39 -23.48 5.63
CA VAL A 570 14.70 -23.22 4.21
C VAL A 570 13.47 -23.52 3.38
#